data_AF-A0A970LGV4-F1
#
_entry.id   AF-A0A970LGV4-F1
#
_cell.length_a   1.000
_cell.length_b   1.000
_cell.length_c   1.000
_cell.angle_alpha   90.00
_cell.angle_beta   90.00
_cell.angle_gamma   90.00
#
_symmetry.space_group_name_H-M   'P 1'
#
loop_
_entity.id
_entity.type
_entity.pdbx_description
1 polymer ?
#
loop_
_entity_poly.entity_id
_entity_poly.type
_entity_poly.pdbx_seq_one_letter_code
_entity_poly.pdbx_strand_id
1 'polypeptide(L)'
;AAVYGDEGVLPCTVQGMDAVREGTRLVCQNPGWLALGERPERDQAEQVRRVAAVFDRAKVPNRVMPDMRRHLWGKFMLNVGINQVLAIHLGDYGLVQRPGEARDLMVAAVREAAALSVPEGVGLGEQDIAQWLDVVATLAPGGKPSMVQDIEAARPTEVELFAGTVLRLGRRHGIDTPVNRALYDRIRAMEPSRA
;
A
#
# COMPACT_ATOMS: atom_id res chain seq x y z
N ALA A 1 -5.12 16.28 -10.70
CA ALA A 1 -4.14 17.20 -11.31
C ALA A 1 -4.35 17.32 -12.82
N ALA A 2 -3.73 16.46 -13.65
CA ALA A 2 -3.61 16.70 -15.10
C ALA A 2 -4.95 16.76 -15.86
N VAL A 3 -5.97 16.03 -15.42
CA VAL A 3 -7.29 15.97 -16.09
C VAL A 3 -8.36 16.75 -15.32
N TYR A 4 -8.42 16.61 -14.00
CA TYR A 4 -9.50 17.14 -13.16
C TYR A 4 -9.10 18.38 -12.33
N GLY A 5 -7.92 18.96 -12.61
CA GLY A 5 -7.33 19.98 -11.75
C GLY A 5 -6.88 19.39 -10.40
N ASP A 6 -6.22 20.21 -9.58
CA ASP A 6 -5.79 19.81 -8.24
C ASP A 6 -6.91 19.94 -7.20
N GLU A 7 -7.85 20.86 -7.43
CA GLU A 7 -9.00 21.07 -6.54
C GLU A 7 -10.05 19.96 -6.65
N GLY A 8 -10.12 19.27 -7.80
CA GLY A 8 -11.10 18.23 -8.07
C GLY A 8 -10.72 16.82 -7.58
N VAL A 9 -9.57 16.64 -6.91
CA VAL A 9 -9.07 15.31 -6.53
C VAL A 9 -8.79 15.21 -5.04
N LEU A 10 -9.64 14.47 -4.33
CA LEU A 10 -9.44 14.10 -2.93
C LEU A 10 -8.66 12.78 -2.81
N PRO A 11 -7.63 12.71 -1.96
CA PRO A 11 -6.96 11.46 -1.65
C PRO A 11 -7.89 10.49 -0.92
N CYS A 12 -7.82 9.22 -1.30
CA CYS A 12 -8.57 8.14 -0.67
C CYS A 12 -7.75 6.84 -0.68
N THR A 13 -7.90 6.04 0.38
CA THR A 13 -7.42 4.65 0.43
C THR A 13 -8.55 3.73 0.88
N VAL A 14 -8.54 2.47 0.46
CA VAL A 14 -9.40 1.41 1.00
C VAL A 14 -8.61 0.60 2.03
N GLN A 15 -9.12 0.36 3.22
CA GLN A 15 -8.42 -0.37 4.27
C GLN A 15 -9.19 -1.61 4.73
N GLY A 16 -8.47 -2.70 5.01
CA GLY A 16 -9.05 -3.92 5.62
C GLY A 16 -9.90 -4.78 4.67
N MET A 17 -9.89 -4.49 3.37
CA MET A 17 -10.62 -5.28 2.38
C MET A 17 -9.92 -6.61 2.09
N ASP A 18 -10.67 -7.70 2.02
CA ASP A 18 -10.17 -9.07 1.75
C ASP A 18 -10.74 -9.67 0.45
N ALA A 19 -11.08 -8.81 -0.50
CA ALA A 19 -11.76 -9.21 -1.72
C ALA A 19 -10.86 -10.07 -2.63
N VAL A 20 -11.40 -11.21 -3.05
CA VAL A 20 -10.82 -12.11 -4.06
C VAL A 20 -11.74 -12.16 -5.27
N ARG A 21 -11.18 -12.05 -6.47
CA ARG A 21 -11.92 -12.11 -7.73
C ARG A 21 -11.60 -13.39 -8.49
N GLU A 22 -12.64 -14.17 -8.77
CA GLU A 22 -12.58 -15.40 -9.57
C GLU A 22 -13.49 -15.25 -10.79
N GLY A 23 -12.91 -14.94 -11.96
CA GLY A 23 -13.70 -14.66 -13.17
C GLY A 23 -14.63 -13.46 -12.97
N THR A 24 -15.95 -13.68 -13.01
CA THR A 24 -16.98 -12.66 -12.75
C THR A 24 -17.48 -12.67 -11.30
N ARG A 25 -16.98 -13.57 -10.45
CA ARG A 25 -17.35 -13.67 -9.04
C ARG A 25 -16.40 -12.85 -8.18
N LEU A 26 -16.97 -12.11 -7.24
CA LEU A 26 -16.26 -11.44 -6.16
C LEU A 26 -16.62 -12.12 -4.84
N VAL A 27 -15.62 -12.57 -4.08
CA VAL A 27 -15.80 -13.07 -2.71
C VAL A 27 -15.13 -12.07 -1.78
N CYS A 28 -15.88 -11.53 -0.85
CA CYS A 28 -15.40 -10.54 0.11
C CYS A 28 -16.14 -10.75 1.42
N GLN A 29 -15.41 -11.01 2.50
CA GLN A 29 -15.98 -11.19 3.84
C GLN A 29 -15.89 -9.88 4.62
N ASN A 30 -14.81 -9.13 4.43
CA ASN A 30 -14.62 -7.79 4.94
C ASN A 30 -14.55 -6.78 3.78
N PRO A 31 -15.59 -5.96 3.56
CA PRO A 31 -15.58 -4.95 2.49
C PRO A 31 -14.56 -3.82 2.75
N GLY A 32 -14.01 -3.75 3.96
CA GLY A 32 -13.11 -2.68 4.36
C GLY A 32 -13.82 -1.34 4.55
N TRP A 33 -13.03 -0.28 4.59
CA TRP A 33 -13.52 1.09 4.76
C TRP A 33 -12.65 2.10 4.00
N LEU A 34 -13.22 3.26 3.68
CA LEU A 34 -12.56 4.34 2.96
C LEU A 34 -11.88 5.32 3.92
N ALA A 35 -10.57 5.49 3.82
CA ALA A 35 -9.87 6.61 4.45
C ALA A 35 -9.89 7.80 3.48
N LEU A 36 -10.53 8.89 3.89
CA LEU A 36 -10.65 10.13 3.12
C LEU A 36 -9.83 11.21 3.80
N GLY A 37 -9.34 12.20 3.07
CA GLY A 37 -8.81 13.38 3.73
C GLY A 37 -8.31 14.42 2.76
N GLU A 38 -7.63 15.42 3.30
CA GLU A 38 -7.16 16.57 2.56
C GLU A 38 -5.77 16.34 1.98
N ARG A 39 -5.41 17.09 0.94
CA ARG A 39 -4.01 17.25 0.56
C ARG A 39 -3.37 18.27 1.52
N PRO A 40 -2.16 18.03 2.05
CA PRO A 40 -1.55 18.94 3.03
C PRO A 40 -1.41 20.38 2.55
N GLU A 41 -1.25 20.59 1.25
CA GLU A 41 -1.05 21.90 0.65
C GLU A 41 -2.37 22.60 0.29
N ARG A 42 -3.53 22.08 0.71
CA ARG A 42 -4.86 22.55 0.31
C ARG A 42 -5.84 22.56 1.47
N ASP A 43 -6.73 23.56 1.48
CA ASP A 43 -7.95 23.56 2.29
C ASP A 43 -9.07 22.89 1.49
N GLN A 44 -9.34 21.63 1.81
CA GLN A 44 -10.36 20.80 1.14
C GLN A 44 -11.37 20.23 2.14
N ALA A 45 -11.41 20.75 3.37
CA ALA A 45 -12.21 20.22 4.47
C ALA A 45 -13.68 20.09 4.08
N GLU A 46 -14.23 21.09 3.38
CA GLU A 46 -15.63 21.06 2.95
C GLU A 46 -15.90 20.02 1.86
N GLN A 47 -15.01 19.89 0.88
CA GLN A 47 -15.10 18.87 -0.16
C GLN A 47 -15.03 17.46 0.45
N VAL A 48 -14.11 17.24 1.39
CA VAL A 48 -13.98 15.98 2.14
C VAL A 48 -15.25 15.69 2.92
N ARG A 49 -15.81 16.66 3.65
CA ARG A 49 -17.09 16.50 4.38
C ARG A 49 -18.24 16.14 3.45
N ARG A 50 -18.36 16.81 2.30
CA ARG A 50 -19.40 16.54 1.31
C ARG A 50 -19.30 15.12 0.74
N VAL A 51 -18.09 14.66 0.45
CA VAL A 51 -17.85 13.29 -0.06
C VAL A 51 -18.09 12.25 1.04
N ALA A 52 -17.62 12.47 2.27
CA ALA A 52 -17.91 11.59 3.40
C ALA A 52 -19.43 11.44 3.62
N ALA A 53 -20.18 12.55 3.57
CA ALA A 53 -21.64 12.53 3.69
C ALA A 53 -22.35 11.73 2.57
N VAL A 54 -21.76 11.66 1.36
CA VAL A 54 -22.28 10.78 0.30
C VAL A 54 -22.11 9.31 0.69
N PHE A 55 -20.93 8.93 1.17
CA PHE A 55 -20.65 7.56 1.60
C PHE A 55 -21.46 7.17 2.84
N ASP A 56 -21.67 8.09 3.78
CA ASP A 56 -22.53 7.86 4.96
C ASP A 56 -23.98 7.56 4.54
N ARG A 57 -24.55 8.36 3.64
CA ARG A 57 -25.91 8.10 3.09
C ARG A 57 -25.98 6.77 2.34
N ALA A 58 -24.91 6.40 1.64
CA ALA A 58 -24.79 5.12 0.95
C ALA A 58 -24.46 3.94 1.89
N LYS A 59 -24.24 4.20 3.20
CA LYS A 59 -23.81 3.21 4.19
C LYS A 59 -22.50 2.51 3.83
N VAL A 60 -21.59 3.23 3.16
CA VAL A 60 -20.23 2.78 2.88
C VAL A 60 -19.32 3.23 4.03
N PRO A 61 -18.71 2.30 4.79
CA PRO A 61 -17.82 2.64 5.88
C PRO A 61 -16.69 3.57 5.41
N ASN A 62 -16.56 4.72 6.06
CA ASN A 62 -15.53 5.70 5.74
C ASN A 62 -15.08 6.44 6.99
N ARG A 63 -13.90 7.05 6.93
CA ARG A 63 -13.34 7.86 8.00
C ARG A 63 -12.49 8.97 7.40
N VAL A 64 -12.67 10.19 7.92
CA VAL A 64 -11.79 11.32 7.59
C VAL A 64 -10.50 11.21 8.41
N MET A 65 -9.38 11.18 7.72
CA MET A 65 -8.03 11.13 8.29
C MET A 65 -7.57 12.54 8.64
N PRO A 66 -7.10 12.77 9.89
CA PRO A 66 -6.53 14.06 10.28
C PRO A 66 -5.28 14.43 9.46
N ASP A 67 -4.47 13.44 9.10
CA ASP A 67 -3.31 13.58 8.23
C ASP A 67 -3.35 12.51 7.15
N MET A 68 -3.93 12.87 6.01
CA MET A 68 -4.09 11.92 4.90
C MET A 68 -2.77 11.64 4.19
N ARG A 69 -1.79 12.56 4.20
CA ARG A 69 -0.48 12.29 3.60
C ARG A 69 0.28 11.27 4.42
N ARG A 70 0.28 11.40 5.75
CA ARG A 70 0.86 10.38 6.63
C ARG A 70 0.15 9.04 6.48
N HIS A 71 -1.17 9.03 6.38
CA HIS A 71 -1.94 7.80 6.15
C HIS A 71 -1.57 7.13 4.81
N LEU A 72 -1.49 7.89 3.71
CA LEU A 72 -1.07 7.40 2.40
C LEU A 72 0.33 6.79 2.44
N TRP A 73 1.28 7.47 3.08
CA TRP A 73 2.64 6.98 3.24
C TRP A 73 2.71 5.72 4.08
N GLY A 74 1.93 5.63 5.15
CA GLY A 74 1.84 4.44 5.98
C GLY A 74 1.33 3.23 5.20
N LYS A 75 0.29 3.43 4.39
CA LYS A 75 -0.24 2.38 3.51
C LYS A 75 0.74 2.01 2.39
N PHE A 76 1.39 2.99 1.78
CA PHE A 76 2.43 2.76 0.77
C PHE A 76 3.58 1.92 1.35
N MET A 77 4.08 2.30 2.53
CA MET A 77 5.12 1.60 3.28
C MET A 77 4.70 0.15 3.58
N LEU A 78 3.46 -0.07 4.04
CA LEU A 78 2.91 -1.41 4.25
C LEU A 78 2.98 -2.26 2.97
N ASN A 79 2.43 -1.75 1.86
CA ASN A 79 2.38 -2.48 0.59
C ASN A 79 3.77 -2.76 0.02
N VAL A 80 4.72 -1.82 0.17
CA VAL A 80 6.13 -2.01 -0.20
C VAL A 80 6.72 -3.22 0.53
N GLY A 81 6.42 -3.40 1.81
CA GLY A 81 6.83 -4.59 2.54
C GLY A 81 6.09 -5.85 2.07
N ILE A 82 4.79 -5.89 2.36
CA ILE A 82 4.03 -7.14 2.36
C ILE A 82 3.73 -7.66 0.96
N ASN A 83 3.31 -6.80 0.03
CA ASN A 83 2.92 -7.26 -1.32
C ASN A 83 4.13 -7.83 -2.05
N GLN A 84 5.29 -7.17 -1.94
CA GLN A 84 6.49 -7.54 -2.67
C GLN A 84 7.10 -8.84 -2.14
N VAL A 85 7.23 -8.97 -0.81
CA VAL A 85 7.79 -10.17 -0.21
C VAL A 85 6.88 -11.37 -0.46
N LEU A 86 5.57 -11.24 -0.24
CA LEU A 86 4.67 -12.36 -0.48
C LEU A 86 4.62 -12.75 -1.96
N ALA A 87 4.73 -11.79 -2.89
CA ALA A 87 4.80 -12.07 -4.32
C ALA A 87 6.00 -12.95 -4.69
N ILE A 88 7.20 -12.63 -4.20
CA ILE A 88 8.40 -13.42 -4.55
C ILE A 88 8.40 -14.83 -3.93
N HIS A 89 7.65 -15.03 -2.85
CA HIS A 89 7.47 -16.33 -2.19
C HIS A 89 6.22 -17.08 -2.67
N LEU A 90 5.36 -16.47 -3.50
CA LEU A 90 4.00 -16.96 -3.80
C LEU A 90 3.22 -17.34 -2.53
N GLY A 91 3.43 -16.57 -1.46
CA GLY A 91 2.96 -16.86 -0.11
C GLY A 91 1.67 -16.14 0.27
N ASP A 92 1.16 -16.47 1.45
CA ASP A 92 0.02 -15.84 2.11
C ASP A 92 0.48 -14.94 3.28
N TYR A 93 -0.44 -14.19 3.89
CA TYR A 93 -0.12 -13.31 5.01
C TYR A 93 0.51 -14.06 6.20
N GLY A 94 0.16 -15.34 6.40
CA GLY A 94 0.69 -16.20 7.45
C GLY A 94 2.21 -16.34 7.42
N LEU A 95 2.82 -16.25 6.23
CA LEU A 95 4.27 -16.33 6.05
C LEU A 95 5.02 -15.20 6.77
N VAL A 96 4.50 -13.97 6.72
CA VAL A 96 5.14 -12.78 7.33
C VAL A 96 4.60 -12.46 8.72
N GLN A 97 3.50 -13.09 9.14
CA GLN A 97 2.94 -12.95 10.49
C GLN A 97 3.77 -13.68 11.57
N ARG A 98 4.67 -14.58 11.16
CA ARG A 98 5.54 -15.36 12.06
C ARG A 98 6.99 -14.88 11.94
N PRO A 99 7.81 -15.03 12.99
CA PRO A 99 9.25 -14.79 12.88
C PRO A 99 9.90 -15.64 11.78
N GLY A 100 10.82 -15.06 11.02
CA GLY A 100 11.54 -15.75 9.95
C GLY A 100 12.01 -14.81 8.84
N GLU A 101 12.79 -15.35 7.90
CA GLU A 101 13.46 -14.58 6.85
C GLU A 101 12.51 -13.70 6.02
N ALA A 102 11.32 -14.20 5.69
CA ALA A 102 10.33 -13.43 4.95
C ALA A 102 9.83 -12.21 5.74
N ARG A 103 9.59 -12.37 7.05
CA ARG A 103 9.20 -11.25 7.92
C ARG A 103 10.33 -10.24 8.05
N ASP A 104 11.57 -10.70 8.21
CA ASP A 104 12.74 -9.83 8.34
C ASP A 104 12.98 -9.03 7.05
N LEU A 105 12.83 -9.68 5.89
CA LEU A 105 12.90 -9.04 4.58
C LEU A 105 11.80 -7.99 4.40
N MET A 106 10.56 -8.30 4.82
CA MET A 106 9.44 -7.37 4.79
C MET A 106 9.72 -6.14 5.65
N VAL A 107 10.20 -6.33 6.88
CA VAL A 107 10.55 -5.23 7.80
C VAL A 107 11.69 -4.39 7.24
N ALA A 108 12.70 -5.00 6.62
CA ALA A 108 13.80 -4.27 5.99
C ALA A 108 13.30 -3.40 4.82
N ALA A 109 12.42 -3.93 3.95
CA ALA A 109 11.82 -3.17 2.86
C ALA A 109 10.95 -1.99 3.35
N VAL A 110 10.19 -2.22 4.43
CA VAL A 110 9.38 -1.20 5.12
C VAL A 110 10.26 -0.07 5.66
N ARG A 111 11.39 -0.40 6.29
CA ARG A 111 12.32 0.59 6.85
C ARG A 111 12.95 1.49 5.78
N GLU A 112 13.30 0.93 4.62
CA GLU A 112 13.77 1.72 3.48
C GLU A 112 12.69 2.73 3.02
N ALA A 113 11.44 2.29 2.90
CA ALA A 113 10.33 3.18 2.55
C ALA A 113 10.07 4.25 3.62
N ALA A 114 10.15 3.89 4.91
CA ALA A 114 9.99 4.82 6.02
C ALA A 114 11.08 5.91 6.01
N ALA A 115 12.34 5.53 5.77
CA ALA A 115 13.45 6.48 5.68
C ALA A 115 13.23 7.54 4.59
N LEU A 116 12.63 7.16 3.45
CA LEU A 116 12.29 8.09 2.36
C LEU A 116 11.15 9.05 2.71
N SER A 117 10.31 8.71 3.68
CA SER A 117 9.21 9.58 4.10
C SER A 117 9.68 10.84 4.83
N VAL A 118 10.89 10.82 5.40
CA VAL A 118 11.49 11.94 6.14
C VAL A 118 11.80 13.13 5.21
N PRO A 119 12.62 12.99 4.14
CA PRO A 119 12.87 14.08 3.21
C PRO A 119 11.62 14.45 2.39
N GLU A 120 10.62 13.57 2.33
CA GLU A 120 9.31 13.85 1.76
C GLU A 120 8.35 14.54 2.76
N GLY A 121 8.85 15.03 3.90
CA GLY A 121 8.10 15.89 4.83
C GLY A 121 7.02 15.18 5.64
N VAL A 122 7.05 13.85 5.76
CA VAL A 122 6.07 13.05 6.50
C VAL A 122 6.62 12.49 7.80
N GLY A 123 7.84 11.95 7.76
CA GLY A 123 8.53 11.45 8.94
C GLY A 123 7.81 10.28 9.63
N LEU A 124 7.66 9.16 8.92
CA LEU A 124 7.32 7.87 9.52
C LEU A 124 8.55 7.29 10.22
N GLY A 125 8.36 6.71 11.40
CA GLY A 125 9.41 6.08 12.19
C GLY A 125 9.02 4.68 12.69
N GLU A 126 9.83 4.12 13.59
CA GLU A 126 9.63 2.75 14.10
C GLU A 126 8.27 2.56 14.81
N GLN A 127 7.69 3.61 15.40
CA GLN A 127 6.35 3.54 15.98
C GLN A 127 5.27 3.34 14.91
N ASP A 128 5.36 4.03 13.76
CA ASP A 128 4.44 3.83 12.65
C ASP A 128 4.63 2.45 12.03
N ILE A 129 5.88 2.01 11.90
CA ILE A 129 6.20 0.66 11.42
C ILE A 129 5.52 -0.38 12.32
N ALA A 130 5.67 -0.27 13.64
CA ALA A 130 5.02 -1.18 14.59
C ALA A 130 3.49 -1.18 14.43
N GLN A 131 2.86 0.00 14.33
CA GLN A 131 1.41 0.12 14.14
C GLN A 131 0.94 -0.55 12.84
N TRP A 132 1.67 -0.40 11.74
CA TRP A 132 1.31 -1.04 10.48
C TRP A 132 1.60 -2.55 10.49
N LEU A 133 2.60 -3.01 11.24
CA LEU A 133 2.82 -4.45 11.47
C LEU A 133 1.71 -5.07 12.33
N ASP A 134 1.12 -4.32 13.26
CA ASP A 134 -0.07 -4.77 14.00
C ASP A 134 -1.26 -4.96 13.05
N VAL A 135 -1.42 -4.08 12.05
CA VAL A 135 -2.42 -4.28 10.99
C VAL A 135 -2.17 -5.58 10.23
N VAL A 136 -0.91 -5.86 9.85
CA VAL A 136 -0.55 -7.14 9.19
C VAL A 136 -0.95 -8.34 10.04
N ALA A 137 -0.75 -8.27 11.37
CA ALA A 137 -1.09 -9.34 12.28
C ALA A 137 -2.61 -9.64 12.34
N THR A 138 -3.47 -8.67 11.99
CA THR A 138 -4.93 -8.86 11.93
C THR A 138 -5.45 -9.45 10.61
N LEU A 139 -4.61 -9.53 9.58
CA LEU A 139 -5.02 -10.09 8.28
C LEU A 139 -5.28 -11.59 8.39
N ALA A 140 -6.26 -12.10 7.65
CA ALA A 140 -6.55 -13.54 7.61
C ALA A 140 -5.30 -14.31 7.11
N PRO A 141 -4.70 -15.23 7.89
CA PRO A 141 -3.39 -15.81 7.54
C PRO A 141 -3.33 -16.46 6.15
N GLY A 142 -4.41 -17.13 5.72
CA GLY A 142 -4.49 -17.76 4.39
C GLY A 142 -4.85 -16.79 3.25
N GLY A 143 -5.04 -15.51 3.55
CA GLY A 143 -5.28 -14.46 2.56
C GLY A 143 -4.01 -14.07 1.82
N LYS A 144 -4.17 -13.59 0.58
CA LYS A 144 -3.06 -13.16 -0.28
C LYS A 144 -3.22 -11.72 -0.73
N PRO A 145 -2.14 -10.92 -0.81
CA PRO A 145 -2.21 -9.59 -1.38
C PRO A 145 -2.46 -9.64 -2.89
N SER A 146 -2.95 -8.52 -3.44
CA SER A 146 -3.22 -8.31 -4.87
C SER A 146 -2.06 -8.75 -5.77
N MET A 147 -0.83 -8.36 -5.42
CA MET A 147 0.35 -8.64 -6.23
C MET A 147 0.62 -10.15 -6.40
N VAL A 148 0.36 -10.97 -5.38
CA VAL A 148 0.48 -12.44 -5.49
C VAL A 148 -0.56 -12.96 -6.50
N GLN A 149 -1.80 -12.47 -6.41
CA GLN A 149 -2.88 -12.86 -7.33
C GLN A 149 -2.60 -12.42 -8.77
N ASP A 150 -1.89 -11.31 -8.98
CA ASP A 150 -1.45 -10.87 -10.30
C ASP A 150 -0.37 -11.78 -10.88
N ILE A 151 0.62 -12.17 -10.07
CA ILE A 151 1.64 -13.14 -10.50
C ILE A 151 1.01 -14.49 -10.84
N GLU A 152 0.15 -15.04 -9.96
CA GLU A 152 -0.52 -16.34 -10.19
C GLU A 152 -1.38 -16.34 -11.46
N ALA A 153 -1.94 -15.19 -11.82
CA ALA A 153 -2.75 -15.03 -13.01
C ALA A 153 -1.97 -14.49 -14.23
N ALA A 154 -0.63 -14.46 -14.17
CA ALA A 154 0.25 -13.94 -15.21
C ALA A 154 -0.15 -12.55 -15.74
N ARG A 155 -0.52 -11.64 -14.82
CA ARG A 155 -0.82 -10.24 -15.12
C ARG A 155 0.38 -9.33 -14.76
N PRO A 156 0.52 -8.17 -15.41
CA PRO A 156 1.43 -7.13 -14.94
C PRO A 156 1.10 -6.74 -13.49
N THR A 157 2.14 -6.58 -12.66
CA THR A 157 1.96 -6.20 -11.26
C THR A 157 2.08 -4.69 -11.06
N GLU A 158 1.76 -4.24 -9.84
CA GLU A 158 1.97 -2.88 -9.36
C GLU A 158 3.42 -2.61 -8.86
N VAL A 159 4.41 -3.42 -9.24
CA VAL A 159 5.82 -3.27 -8.79
C VAL A 159 6.43 -1.89 -9.09
N GLU A 160 6.04 -1.27 -10.20
CA GLU A 160 6.47 0.11 -10.54
C GLU A 160 5.92 1.15 -9.57
N LEU A 161 4.71 0.93 -9.05
CA LEU A 161 4.07 1.83 -8.10
C LEU A 161 4.71 1.69 -6.71
N PHE A 162 5.22 0.51 -6.36
CA PHE A 162 5.90 0.25 -5.09
C PHE A 162 7.42 0.40 -5.20
N ALA A 163 8.19 -0.67 -5.39
CA ALA A 163 9.65 -0.58 -5.45
C ALA A 163 10.15 0.39 -6.53
N GLY A 164 9.46 0.52 -7.67
CA GLY A 164 9.82 1.53 -8.67
C GLY A 164 9.79 2.97 -8.10
N THR A 165 8.78 3.29 -7.29
CA THR A 165 8.69 4.56 -6.55
C THR A 165 9.78 4.67 -5.49
N VAL A 166 10.01 3.62 -4.68
CA VAL A 166 11.07 3.60 -3.66
C VAL A 166 12.44 3.87 -4.28
N LEU A 167 12.79 3.18 -5.36
CA LEU A 167 14.06 3.33 -6.05
C LEU A 167 14.25 4.74 -6.64
N ARG A 168 13.19 5.33 -7.18
CA ARG A 168 13.22 6.69 -7.72
C ARG A 168 13.39 7.74 -6.61
N LEU A 169 12.71 7.56 -5.48
CA LEU A 169 12.86 8.43 -4.31
C LEU A 169 14.23 8.26 -3.65
N GLY A 170 14.75 7.03 -3.56
CA GLY A 170 16.11 6.75 -3.09
C GLY A 170 17.15 7.49 -3.91
N ARG A 171 17.07 7.41 -5.25
CA ARG A 171 17.94 8.20 -6.14
C ARG A 171 17.78 9.71 -5.96
N ARG A 172 16.55 10.20 -5.81
CA ARG A 172 16.27 11.63 -5.62
C ARG A 172 16.93 12.19 -4.35
N HIS A 173 16.90 11.41 -3.27
CA HIS A 173 17.36 11.85 -1.96
C HIS A 173 18.74 11.34 -1.56
N GLY A 174 19.40 10.54 -2.42
CA GLY A 174 20.69 9.91 -2.10
C GLY A 174 20.59 8.88 -0.96
N ILE A 175 19.44 8.20 -0.84
CA ILE A 175 19.20 7.17 0.17
C ILE A 175 19.20 5.79 -0.50
N ASP A 176 20.06 4.90 0.00
CA ASP A 176 20.18 3.54 -0.51
C ASP A 176 18.92 2.72 -0.24
N THR A 177 18.50 1.95 -1.25
CA THR A 177 17.30 1.10 -1.20
C THR A 177 17.58 -0.32 -1.75
N PRO A 178 18.62 -1.01 -1.26
CA PRO A 178 19.06 -2.30 -1.80
C PRO A 178 18.03 -3.42 -1.65
N VAL A 179 17.25 -3.43 -0.56
CA VAL A 179 16.21 -4.44 -0.36
C VAL A 179 15.11 -4.28 -1.41
N ASN A 180 14.63 -3.05 -1.59
CA ASN A 180 13.64 -2.77 -2.63
C ASN A 180 14.18 -2.97 -4.06
N ARG A 181 15.48 -2.77 -4.29
CA ARG A 181 16.14 -3.12 -5.56
C ARG A 181 16.04 -4.62 -5.85
N ALA A 182 16.42 -5.45 -4.89
CA ALA A 182 16.39 -6.90 -5.04
C ALA A 182 14.95 -7.42 -5.24
N LEU A 183 13.99 -6.88 -4.47
CA LEU A 183 12.57 -7.20 -4.62
C LEU A 183 12.04 -6.82 -6.01
N TYR A 184 12.35 -5.60 -6.48
CA TYR A 184 11.95 -5.15 -7.82
C TYR A 184 12.47 -6.09 -8.90
N ASP A 185 13.76 -6.42 -8.87
CA ASP A 185 14.38 -7.25 -9.91
C ASP A 185 13.79 -8.65 -9.93
N ARG A 186 13.53 -9.22 -8.74
CA ARG A 186 12.90 -10.53 -8.62
C ARG A 186 11.47 -10.53 -9.16
N ILE A 187 10.65 -9.53 -8.81
CA ILE A 187 9.27 -9.44 -9.28
C ILE A 187 9.23 -9.23 -10.79
N ARG A 188 10.07 -8.34 -11.35
CA ARG A 188 10.17 -8.11 -12.79
C ARG A 188 10.57 -9.38 -13.55
N ALA A 189 11.37 -10.26 -12.96
CA ALA A 189 11.72 -11.55 -13.55
C ALA A 189 10.58 -12.60 -13.45
N MET A 190 9.62 -12.40 -12.55
CA MET A 190 8.43 -13.25 -12.39
C MET A 190 7.24 -12.78 -13.23
N GLU A 191 7.21 -11.51 -13.62
CA GLU A 191 6.20 -10.97 -14.53
C GLU A 191 6.27 -11.66 -15.90
N PRO A 192 5.13 -11.80 -16.60
CA PRO A 192 5.14 -12.28 -17.98
C PRO A 192 6.05 -11.39 -18.83
N SER A 193 6.80 -12.01 -19.74
CA SER A 193 7.57 -11.26 -20.73
C SER A 193 6.63 -10.31 -21.46
N ARG A 194 6.98 -9.02 -21.51
CA ARG A 194 6.22 -8.04 -22.30
C ARG A 194 6.31 -8.49 -23.76
N ALA A 195 5.20 -9.01 -24.29
CA ALA A 195 5.04 -9.28 -25.72
C ALA A 195 5.05 -7.97 -26.52
#